data_AF-Q0IQ66-F1
#
_entry.id   AF-Q0IQ66-F1
#
_cell.length_a   1.000
_cell.length_b   1.000
_cell.length_c   1.000
_cell.angle_alpha   90.00
_cell.angle_beta   90.00
_cell.angle_gamma   90.00
#
_symmetry.space_group_name_H-M   'P 1'
#
loop_
_entity.id
_entity.type
_entity.pdbx_description
1 polymer ?
#
loop_
_entity_poly.entity_id
_entity_poly.type
_entity_poly.pdbx_seq_one_letter_code
_entity_poly.pdbx_strand_id
1 'polypeptide(L)'
;MKEKHYIFLVRRRLRREVLVPLRKDLELPEIYMSKNQWSDLPYERVASEAMRIYEHLFKKHDEGRFTAFLKDHKDSREAAKHKAKKAAPQPPLLQDIITSLGLASHASNIKRREDAAQQWRTLVDHLRGKGSLCNCMAVCDVNKGGLVKSEGQKLLKICVGLGFLISELSSPPWTNSVHAFASNYFPLVLPVGSYREKLNFIRQMPCEERFNLKKVFEGIITRAVTSGVTPDNMVKTIFIFTDKFFEKASVRPVELIEHEDFNPLSSRPWHEEYRRVCEEFKRVGFQDVVPQIVLWNLKGPRSAGLTATKDGVMTLSGYSDELMRLFLENNGVVEPEDEMLDAIAGDEYQKLQVID
;
A
#
# COMPACT_ATOMS: atom_id res chain seq x y z
N MET A 1 -4.49 19.77 -45.98
CA MET A 1 -4.91 18.42 -45.57
C MET A 1 -5.89 18.57 -44.41
N LYS A 2 -7.13 18.04 -44.47
CA LYS A 2 -8.09 18.18 -43.35
C LYS A 2 -7.52 17.51 -42.09
N GLU A 3 -7.62 18.14 -40.93
CA GLU A 3 -7.01 17.71 -39.66
C GLU A 3 -7.30 16.23 -39.29
N LYS A 4 -8.51 15.76 -39.58
CA LYS A 4 -8.89 14.34 -39.42
C LYS A 4 -8.04 13.36 -40.24
N HIS A 5 -7.59 13.78 -41.42
CA HIS A 5 -6.74 12.97 -42.30
C HIS A 5 -5.29 12.92 -41.77
N TYR A 6 -4.81 14.01 -41.19
CA TYR A 6 -3.49 14.05 -40.54
C TYR A 6 -3.45 13.13 -39.31
N ILE A 7 -4.44 13.21 -38.41
CA ILE A 7 -4.52 12.34 -37.22
C ILE A 7 -4.58 10.86 -37.60
N PHE A 8 -5.32 10.52 -38.66
CA PHE A 8 -5.38 9.16 -39.18
C PHE A 8 -4.01 8.66 -39.66
N LEU A 9 -3.27 9.48 -40.42
CA LEU A 9 -1.94 9.13 -40.92
C LEU A 9 -0.93 8.95 -39.78
N VAL A 10 -0.93 9.84 -38.78
CA VAL A 10 -0.06 9.72 -37.60
C VAL A 10 -0.36 8.45 -36.81
N ARG A 11 -1.64 8.16 -36.54
CA ARG A 11 -2.04 6.91 -35.85
C ARG A 11 -1.67 5.67 -36.66
N ARG A 12 -1.78 5.72 -37.98
CA ARG A 12 -1.41 4.62 -38.87
C ARG A 12 0.10 4.37 -38.82
N ARG A 13 0.92 5.43 -38.85
CA ARG A 13 2.38 5.34 -38.69
C ARG A 13 2.75 4.77 -37.33
N LEU A 14 2.25 5.34 -36.24
CA LEU A 14 2.51 4.82 -34.88
C LEU A 14 2.18 3.33 -34.78
N ARG A 15 1.03 2.89 -35.29
CA ARG A 15 0.64 1.48 -35.24
C ARG A 15 1.55 0.58 -36.08
N ARG A 16 1.89 0.98 -37.32
CA ARG A 16 2.58 0.10 -38.28
C ARG A 16 4.09 0.18 -38.22
N GLU A 17 4.64 1.38 -38.05
CA GLU A 17 6.07 1.64 -38.13
C GLU A 17 6.75 1.55 -36.76
N VAL A 18 6.02 1.78 -35.66
CA VAL A 18 6.59 1.75 -34.30
C VAL A 18 6.08 0.55 -33.49
N LEU A 19 4.76 0.46 -33.28
CA LEU A 19 4.20 -0.55 -32.37
C LEU A 19 4.29 -1.97 -32.92
N VAL A 20 4.17 -2.19 -34.24
CA VAL A 20 4.26 -3.54 -34.82
C VAL A 20 5.67 -4.12 -34.69
N PRO A 21 6.76 -3.42 -35.07
CA PRO A 21 8.13 -3.87 -34.80
C PRO A 21 8.39 -4.10 -33.31
N LEU A 22 8.03 -3.13 -32.46
CA LEU A 22 8.27 -3.23 -31.02
C LEU A 22 7.58 -4.45 -30.40
N ARG A 23 6.31 -4.71 -30.74
CA ARG A 23 5.62 -5.91 -30.23
C ARG A 23 6.31 -7.20 -30.69
N LYS A 24 6.85 -7.22 -31.92
CA LYS A 24 7.56 -8.37 -32.47
C LYS A 24 8.84 -8.64 -31.70
N ASP A 25 9.60 -7.60 -31.38
CA ASP A 25 10.85 -7.71 -30.62
C ASP A 25 10.60 -8.07 -29.14
N LEU A 26 9.48 -7.61 -28.58
CA LEU A 26 9.00 -7.98 -27.25
C LEU A 26 8.37 -9.38 -27.19
N GLU A 27 8.16 -10.04 -28.34
CA GLU A 27 7.57 -11.38 -28.46
C GLU A 27 6.22 -11.52 -27.73
N LEU A 28 5.35 -10.51 -27.87
CA LEU A 28 4.05 -10.52 -27.19
C LEU A 28 3.14 -11.67 -27.66
N PRO A 29 2.36 -12.30 -26.77
CA PRO A 29 1.54 -13.48 -27.08
C PRO A 29 0.53 -13.22 -28.21
N GLU A 30 -0.01 -12.00 -28.29
CA GLU A 30 -1.02 -11.62 -29.29
C GLU A 30 -0.51 -11.74 -30.73
N ILE A 31 0.79 -11.64 -30.97
CA ILE A 31 1.38 -11.81 -32.31
C ILE A 31 1.28 -13.27 -32.76
N TYR A 32 1.58 -14.20 -31.88
CA TYR A 32 1.51 -15.63 -32.14
C TYR A 32 0.05 -16.08 -32.24
N MET A 33 -0.79 -15.61 -31.31
CA MET A 33 -2.22 -15.93 -31.27
C MET A 33 -2.95 -15.44 -32.53
N SER A 34 -2.68 -14.20 -32.97
CA SER A 34 -3.33 -13.64 -34.17
C SER A 34 -2.92 -14.32 -35.48
N LYS A 35 -1.73 -14.95 -35.51
CA LYS A 35 -1.25 -15.77 -36.63
C LYS A 35 -1.57 -17.27 -36.48
N ASN A 36 -2.27 -17.64 -35.41
CA ASN A 36 -2.57 -19.04 -35.07
C ASN A 36 -1.29 -19.91 -34.89
N GLN A 37 -0.16 -19.29 -34.54
CA GLN A 37 1.14 -19.93 -34.34
C GLN A 37 1.34 -20.30 -32.86
N TRP A 38 0.45 -21.12 -32.31
CA TRP A 38 0.47 -21.48 -30.89
C TRP A 38 1.73 -22.24 -30.49
N SER A 39 2.23 -23.11 -31.36
CA SER A 39 3.44 -23.91 -31.14
C SER A 39 4.72 -23.09 -30.99
N ASP A 40 4.74 -21.85 -31.49
CA ASP A 40 5.90 -20.94 -31.43
C ASP A 40 5.81 -19.96 -30.26
N LEU A 41 4.71 -19.96 -29.51
CA LEU A 41 4.45 -19.01 -28.43
C LEU A 41 5.43 -19.24 -27.25
N PRO A 42 6.23 -18.23 -26.86
CA PRO A 42 7.21 -18.36 -25.79
C PRO A 42 6.56 -18.09 -24.42
N TYR A 43 6.02 -19.13 -23.77
CA TYR A 43 5.31 -19.00 -22.49
C TYR A 43 6.13 -18.29 -21.38
N GLU A 44 7.45 -18.45 -21.38
CA GLU A 44 8.37 -17.81 -20.42
C GLU A 44 8.34 -16.29 -20.47
N ARG A 45 8.03 -15.71 -21.65
CA ARG A 45 7.99 -14.25 -21.85
C ARG A 45 6.59 -13.67 -21.70
N VAL A 46 5.58 -14.51 -21.53
CA VAL A 46 4.20 -14.05 -21.35
C VAL A 46 4.04 -13.46 -19.96
N ALA A 47 3.76 -12.15 -19.89
CA ALA A 47 3.48 -11.47 -18.63
C ALA A 47 2.32 -12.14 -17.87
N SER A 48 2.39 -12.20 -16.54
CA SER A 48 1.42 -12.94 -15.71
C SER A 48 -0.03 -12.51 -15.91
N GLU A 49 -0.26 -11.22 -16.17
CA GLU A 49 -1.60 -10.70 -16.43
C GLU A 49 -2.14 -11.15 -17.80
N ALA A 50 -1.31 -11.13 -18.84
CA ALA A 50 -1.68 -11.71 -20.15
C ALA A 50 -1.92 -13.23 -20.02
N MET A 51 -1.14 -13.91 -19.19
CA MET A 51 -1.33 -15.33 -18.89
C MET A 51 -2.69 -15.62 -18.27
N ARG A 52 -3.17 -14.77 -17.37
CA ARG A 52 -4.48 -14.84 -16.74
C ARG A 52 -5.61 -14.55 -17.73
N ILE A 53 -5.47 -13.49 -18.53
CA ILE A 53 -6.50 -13.07 -19.50
C ILE A 53 -6.69 -14.13 -20.60
N TYR A 54 -5.60 -14.66 -21.13
CA TYR A 54 -5.60 -15.60 -22.26
C TYR A 54 -5.55 -17.07 -21.86
N GLU A 55 -5.64 -17.40 -20.56
CA GLU A 55 -5.58 -18.76 -20.03
C GLU A 55 -6.48 -19.75 -20.79
N HIS A 56 -7.73 -19.34 -21.03
CA HIS A 56 -8.72 -20.14 -21.74
C HIS A 56 -8.32 -20.43 -23.20
N LEU A 57 -7.61 -19.51 -23.85
CA LEU A 57 -7.12 -19.69 -25.22
C LEU A 57 -5.90 -20.63 -25.25
N PHE A 58 -4.99 -20.50 -24.28
CA PHE A 58 -3.84 -21.41 -24.17
C PHE A 58 -4.28 -22.85 -23.92
N LYS A 59 -5.24 -23.06 -23.01
CA LYS A 59 -5.82 -24.40 -22.79
C LYS A 59 -6.50 -24.94 -24.03
N LYS A 60 -7.20 -24.09 -24.79
CA LYS A 60 -7.93 -24.53 -25.99
C LYS A 60 -7.01 -24.92 -27.14
N HIS A 61 -5.90 -24.20 -27.34
CA HIS A 61 -5.09 -24.31 -28.54
C HIS A 61 -3.72 -24.95 -28.34
N ASP A 62 -3.19 -25.01 -27.12
CA ASP A 62 -1.89 -25.60 -26.79
C ASP A 62 -1.85 -26.15 -25.35
N GLU A 63 -2.84 -27.00 -25.02
CA GLU A 63 -3.04 -27.56 -23.68
C GLU A 63 -1.80 -28.26 -23.12
N GLY A 64 -1.11 -29.02 -23.98
CA GLY A 64 0.05 -29.83 -23.60
C GLY A 64 1.23 -28.97 -23.12
N ARG A 65 1.68 -28.01 -23.94
CA ARG A 65 2.80 -27.13 -23.58
C ARG A 65 2.42 -26.20 -22.44
N PHE A 66 1.19 -25.68 -22.43
CA PHE A 66 0.73 -24.81 -21.34
C PHE A 66 0.70 -25.54 -19.99
N THR A 67 0.20 -26.78 -19.95
CA THR A 67 0.15 -27.57 -18.72
C THR A 67 1.55 -27.96 -18.24
N ALA A 68 2.44 -28.32 -19.17
CA ALA A 68 3.85 -28.60 -18.85
C ALA A 68 4.55 -27.37 -18.28
N PHE A 69 4.36 -26.21 -18.90
CA PHE A 69 4.88 -24.92 -18.43
C PHE A 69 4.39 -24.58 -17.01
N LEU A 70 3.09 -24.75 -16.73
CA LEU A 70 2.54 -24.50 -15.39
C LEU A 70 3.11 -25.45 -14.33
N LYS A 71 3.42 -26.69 -14.70
CA LYS A 71 4.03 -27.66 -13.80
C LYS A 71 5.48 -27.31 -13.51
N ASP A 72 6.26 -27.03 -14.56
CA ASP A 72 7.67 -26.63 -14.45
C ASP A 72 7.83 -25.31 -13.67
N HIS A 73 6.96 -24.31 -13.92
CA HIS A 73 6.95 -23.09 -13.14
C HIS A 73 6.57 -23.30 -11.67
N LYS A 74 5.66 -24.22 -11.34
CA LYS A 74 5.34 -24.55 -9.94
C LYS A 74 6.54 -25.20 -9.26
N ASP A 75 7.15 -26.18 -9.91
CA ASP A 75 8.29 -26.93 -9.38
C ASP A 75 9.53 -26.02 -9.24
N SER A 76 9.75 -25.12 -10.20
CA SER A 76 10.79 -24.08 -10.16
C SER A 76 10.54 -23.03 -9.08
N ARG A 77 9.29 -22.58 -8.86
CA ARG A 77 8.95 -21.65 -7.76
C ARG A 77 9.12 -22.30 -6.40
N GLU A 78 8.76 -23.57 -6.26
CA GLU A 78 8.98 -24.36 -5.04
C GLU A 78 10.49 -24.57 -4.81
N ALA A 79 11.26 -24.90 -5.85
CA ALA A 79 12.72 -25.02 -5.79
C ALA A 79 13.42 -23.68 -5.48
N ALA A 80 12.95 -22.56 -6.05
CA ALA A 80 13.44 -21.21 -5.77
C ALA A 80 13.10 -20.78 -4.34
N LYS A 81 11.89 -21.07 -3.85
CA LYS A 81 11.54 -20.90 -2.42
C LYS A 81 12.41 -21.77 -1.51
N HIS A 82 12.72 -23.00 -1.90
CA HIS A 82 13.58 -23.91 -1.14
C HIS A 82 15.05 -23.46 -1.15
N LYS A 83 15.56 -22.92 -2.26
CA LYS A 83 16.90 -22.32 -2.36
C LYS A 83 16.99 -20.99 -1.60
N ALA A 84 15.97 -20.14 -1.69
CA ALA A 84 15.88 -18.89 -0.93
C ALA A 84 15.77 -19.13 0.59
N LYS A 85 15.16 -20.24 1.03
CA LYS A 85 15.22 -20.68 2.43
C LYS A 85 16.59 -21.17 2.90
N LYS A 86 17.49 -21.56 1.97
CA LYS A 86 18.86 -22.01 2.27
C LYS A 86 19.90 -20.89 2.18
N ALA A 87 19.64 -19.83 1.42
CA ALA A 87 20.51 -18.65 1.30
C ALA A 87 20.00 -17.52 2.20
N ALA A 88 20.56 -17.44 3.41
CA ALA A 88 20.23 -16.49 4.48
C ALA A 88 18.77 -16.56 5.00
N PRO A 89 18.53 -16.43 6.31
CA PRO A 89 17.17 -16.33 6.82
C PRO A 89 16.55 -15.03 6.30
N GLN A 90 15.58 -15.15 5.39
CA GLN A 90 14.74 -14.00 5.04
C GLN A 90 14.07 -13.47 6.33
N PRO A 91 14.06 -12.15 6.56
CA PRO A 91 13.39 -11.60 7.72
C PRO A 91 11.91 -12.05 7.70
N PRO A 92 11.37 -12.49 8.84
CA PRO A 92 10.00 -12.97 8.92
C PRO A 92 9.02 -11.86 8.54
N LEU A 93 7.99 -12.22 7.77
CA LEU A 93 6.98 -11.26 7.32
C LEU A 93 6.25 -10.65 8.51
N LEU A 94 5.87 -9.37 8.41
CA LEU A 94 5.16 -8.64 9.47
C LEU A 94 3.93 -9.42 9.98
N GLN A 95 3.15 -9.99 9.05
CA GLN A 95 1.97 -10.80 9.37
C GLN A 95 2.29 -12.06 10.21
N ASP A 96 3.46 -12.67 10.02
CA ASP A 96 3.87 -13.90 10.70
C ASP A 96 4.35 -13.59 12.12
N ILE A 97 5.07 -12.48 12.28
CA ILE A 97 5.46 -11.93 13.59
C ILE A 97 4.19 -11.62 14.39
N ILE A 98 3.27 -10.82 13.84
CA ILE A 98 2.01 -10.42 14.50
C ILE A 98 1.11 -11.62 14.82
N THR A 99 1.01 -12.59 13.90
CA THR A 99 0.27 -13.83 14.15
C THR A 99 0.84 -14.56 15.36
N SER A 100 2.17 -14.68 15.42
CA SER A 100 2.86 -15.38 16.50
C SER A 100 2.79 -14.63 17.83
N LEU A 101 2.80 -13.29 17.82
CA LEU A 101 2.71 -12.44 19.02
C LEU A 101 1.37 -12.57 19.75
N GLY A 102 0.26 -12.69 19.03
CA GLY A 102 -1.04 -12.65 19.71
C GLY A 102 -2.30 -12.86 18.88
N LEU A 103 -2.22 -12.86 17.55
CA LEU A 103 -3.41 -13.02 16.69
C LEU A 103 -3.71 -14.47 16.27
N ALA A 104 -2.90 -15.45 16.67
CA ALA A 104 -3.18 -16.88 16.48
C ALA A 104 -4.27 -17.39 17.45
N SER A 105 -5.20 -18.21 16.94
CA SER A 105 -6.31 -18.82 17.70
C SER A 105 -5.87 -19.95 18.64
N HIS A 106 -4.70 -20.56 18.42
CA HIS A 106 -4.21 -21.67 19.23
C HIS A 106 -3.00 -21.25 20.07
N ALA A 107 -3.19 -21.32 21.39
CA ALA A 107 -2.15 -21.17 22.38
C ALA A 107 -1.40 -22.50 22.52
N SER A 108 -0.17 -22.63 22.01
CA SER A 108 0.71 -23.75 22.42
C SER A 108 2.17 -23.67 21.95
N ASN A 109 2.80 -22.48 21.90
CA ASN A 109 4.26 -22.45 21.94
C ASN A 109 4.78 -21.13 22.54
N ILE A 110 5.13 -21.14 23.83
CA ILE A 110 5.70 -19.99 24.54
C ILE A 110 6.98 -19.52 23.84
N LYS A 111 7.85 -20.46 23.46
CA LYS A 111 9.08 -20.17 22.74
C LYS A 111 8.83 -19.41 21.43
N ARG A 112 7.86 -19.85 20.63
CA ARG A 112 7.49 -19.15 19.38
C ARG A 112 7.02 -17.71 19.63
N ARG A 113 6.35 -17.44 20.75
CA ARG A 113 5.93 -16.08 21.13
C ARG A 113 7.12 -15.24 21.56
N GLU A 114 8.05 -15.81 22.31
CA GLU A 114 9.29 -15.14 22.73
C GLU A 114 10.17 -14.82 21.52
N ASP A 115 10.34 -15.77 20.59
CA ASP A 115 11.06 -15.57 19.34
C ASP A 115 10.42 -14.42 18.52
N ALA A 116 9.08 -14.41 18.41
CA ALA A 116 8.35 -13.35 17.71
C ALA A 116 8.46 -11.99 18.43
N ALA A 117 8.46 -11.97 19.77
CA ALA A 117 8.69 -10.76 20.55
C ALA A 117 10.09 -10.21 20.33
N GLN A 118 11.10 -11.08 20.24
CA GLN A 118 12.47 -10.66 19.96
C GLN A 118 12.62 -10.13 18.53
N GLN A 119 11.99 -10.78 17.55
CA GLN A 119 11.93 -10.31 16.16
C GLN A 119 11.27 -8.93 16.07
N TRP A 120 10.14 -8.74 16.77
CA TRP A 120 9.44 -7.47 16.82
C TRP A 120 10.30 -6.35 17.42
N ARG A 121 10.94 -6.60 18.58
CA ARG A 121 11.85 -5.62 19.20
C ARG A 121 12.99 -5.24 18.27
N THR A 122 13.61 -6.23 17.63
CA THR A 122 14.70 -5.98 16.68
C THR A 122 14.25 -5.11 15.51
N LEU A 123 13.06 -5.35 14.97
CA LEU A 123 12.46 -4.53 13.93
C LEU A 123 12.22 -3.09 14.40
N VAL A 124 11.59 -2.92 15.58
CA VAL A 124 11.29 -1.60 16.16
C VAL A 124 12.57 -0.83 16.46
N ASP A 125 13.57 -1.47 17.06
CA ASP A 125 14.84 -0.85 17.41
C ASP A 125 15.63 -0.42 16.17
N HIS A 126 15.64 -1.25 15.12
CA HIS A 126 16.25 -0.91 13.83
C HIS A 126 15.60 0.32 13.19
N LEU A 127 14.26 0.34 13.12
CA LEU A 127 13.52 1.47 12.53
C LEU A 127 13.66 2.75 13.37
N ARG A 128 13.65 2.62 14.69
CA ARG A 128 13.89 3.73 15.62
C ARG A 128 15.30 4.29 15.48
N GLY A 129 16.31 3.44 15.31
CA GLY A 129 17.69 3.86 15.05
C GLY A 129 17.86 4.66 13.76
N LYS A 130 17.00 4.40 12.76
CA LYS A 130 16.92 5.21 11.52
C LYS A 130 16.09 6.49 11.66
N GLY A 131 15.39 6.69 12.78
CA GLY A 131 14.39 7.75 12.93
C GLY A 131 13.15 7.58 12.04
N SER A 132 12.92 6.36 11.54
CA SER A 132 11.82 6.04 10.61
C SER A 132 10.48 5.98 11.35
N LEU A 133 9.43 6.49 10.69
CA LEU A 133 8.04 6.58 11.14
C LEU A 133 7.87 7.31 12.48
N CYS A 134 8.82 8.21 12.82
CA CYS A 134 8.70 9.05 14.01
C CYS A 134 7.61 10.11 13.81
N ASN A 135 6.84 10.37 14.87
CA ASN A 135 5.73 11.32 14.89
C ASN A 135 4.69 11.03 13.80
N CYS A 136 4.33 9.76 13.62
CA CYS A 136 3.27 9.35 12.72
C CYS A 136 2.02 8.91 13.49
N MET A 137 0.87 8.91 12.83
CA MET A 137 -0.37 8.37 13.39
C MET A 137 -0.98 7.37 12.44
N ALA A 138 -1.48 6.25 12.97
CA ALA A 138 -2.17 5.24 12.17
C ALA A 138 -3.69 5.31 12.40
N VAL A 139 -4.46 5.35 11.32
CA VAL A 139 -5.91 5.13 11.28
C VAL A 139 -6.14 3.70 10.76
N CYS A 140 -6.75 2.85 11.59
CA CYS A 140 -6.83 1.41 11.32
C CYS A 140 -8.26 0.97 10.96
N ASP A 141 -8.50 0.61 9.70
CA ASP A 141 -9.72 -0.08 9.27
C ASP A 141 -9.65 -1.55 9.68
N VAL A 142 -10.26 -1.85 10.83
CA VAL A 142 -10.35 -3.21 11.37
C VAL A 142 -11.69 -3.86 11.05
N ASN A 143 -12.37 -3.40 9.98
CA ASN A 143 -13.71 -3.84 9.63
C ASN A 143 -13.73 -5.36 9.38
N LYS A 144 -14.58 -6.03 10.15
CA LYS A 144 -14.74 -7.49 10.15
C LYS A 144 -15.58 -8.01 8.96
N GLY A 145 -16.13 -7.14 8.11
CA GLY A 145 -16.98 -7.52 6.98
C GLY A 145 -16.24 -7.66 5.64
N GLY A 146 -15.39 -6.67 5.29
CA GLY A 146 -14.62 -6.63 4.02
C GLY A 146 -13.32 -7.44 4.06
N LEU A 147 -12.70 -7.49 5.26
CA LEU A 147 -11.43 -8.14 5.56
C LEU A 147 -11.59 -9.51 6.26
N VAL A 148 -12.64 -10.30 5.98
CA VAL A 148 -12.83 -11.62 6.65
C VAL A 148 -13.02 -12.81 5.71
N LYS A 149 -13.23 -12.62 4.40
CA LYS A 149 -13.19 -13.72 3.42
C LYS A 149 -11.75 -14.02 3.03
N SER A 150 -11.27 -15.27 3.22
CA SER A 150 -9.91 -15.84 3.00
C SER A 150 -8.70 -14.89 2.92
N GLU A 151 -8.62 -13.98 1.95
CA GLU A 151 -7.60 -12.91 1.87
C GLU A 151 -7.73 -11.86 2.98
N GLY A 152 -8.94 -11.60 3.44
CA GLY A 152 -9.22 -10.55 4.40
C GLY A 152 -8.53 -10.73 5.76
N GLN A 153 -8.44 -11.96 6.28
CA GLN A 153 -7.78 -12.19 7.57
C GLN A 153 -6.29 -11.82 7.53
N LYS A 154 -5.64 -12.00 6.38
CA LYS A 154 -4.25 -11.59 6.15
C LYS A 154 -4.15 -10.06 6.22
N LEU A 155 -5.01 -9.36 5.48
CA LEU A 155 -5.03 -7.90 5.42
C LEU A 155 -5.38 -7.27 6.78
N LEU A 156 -6.28 -7.87 7.56
CA LEU A 156 -6.58 -7.44 8.92
C LEU A 156 -5.34 -7.53 9.82
N LYS A 157 -4.58 -8.63 9.74
CA LYS A 157 -3.33 -8.79 10.51
C LYS A 157 -2.28 -7.75 10.11
N ILE A 158 -2.19 -7.44 8.82
CA ILE A 158 -1.29 -6.40 8.30
C ILE A 158 -1.71 -5.02 8.81
N CYS A 159 -3.00 -4.66 8.70
CA CYS A 159 -3.55 -3.41 9.22
C CYS A 159 -3.27 -3.24 10.72
N VAL A 160 -3.60 -4.26 11.53
CA VAL A 160 -3.32 -4.26 12.98
C VAL A 160 -1.82 -4.16 13.27
N GLY A 161 -1.00 -4.88 12.51
CA GLY A 161 0.46 -4.88 12.65
C GLY A 161 1.08 -3.53 12.36
N LEU A 162 0.70 -2.89 11.26
CA LEU A 162 1.18 -1.57 10.88
C LEU A 162 0.71 -0.49 11.85
N GLY A 163 -0.56 -0.55 12.27
CA GLY A 163 -1.09 0.34 13.29
C GLY A 163 -0.30 0.24 14.60
N PHE A 164 0.02 -0.98 15.03
CA PHE A 164 0.84 -1.21 16.21
C PHE A 164 2.27 -0.70 16.02
N LEU A 165 2.91 -1.02 14.90
CA LEU A 165 4.28 -0.62 14.58
C LEU A 165 4.45 0.91 14.61
N ILE A 166 3.57 1.64 13.91
CA ILE A 166 3.60 3.11 13.89
C ILE A 166 3.38 3.67 15.29
N SER A 167 2.43 3.13 16.05
CA SER A 167 2.17 3.60 17.41
C SER A 167 3.40 3.45 18.33
N GLU A 168 4.21 2.40 18.15
CA GLU A 168 5.39 2.13 18.97
C GLU A 168 6.64 2.92 18.52
N LEU A 169 6.72 3.26 17.23
CA LEU A 169 7.80 4.09 16.67
C LEU A 169 7.58 5.59 16.91
N SER A 170 6.33 6.03 17.02
CA SER A 170 6.00 7.44 17.28
C SER A 170 6.48 7.92 18.64
N SER A 171 6.94 9.17 18.70
CA SER A 171 7.44 9.80 19.92
C SER A 171 6.32 10.44 20.73
N PRO A 172 6.52 10.72 22.03
CA PRO A 172 5.52 11.39 22.85
C PRO A 172 5.12 12.75 22.26
N PRO A 173 3.84 13.16 22.33
CA PRO A 173 2.71 12.51 23.02
C PRO A 173 1.92 11.51 22.14
N TRP A 174 2.47 11.07 21.02
CA TRP A 174 1.81 10.17 20.06
C TRP A 174 2.14 8.70 20.27
N THR A 175 3.15 8.40 21.09
CA THR A 175 3.54 7.02 21.44
C THR A 175 2.34 6.22 21.94
N ASN A 176 2.27 4.96 21.50
CA ASN A 176 1.18 4.04 21.77
C ASN A 176 -0.20 4.61 21.41
N SER A 177 -0.31 5.52 20.44
CA SER A 177 -1.60 6.07 20.01
C SER A 177 -1.97 5.63 18.60
N VAL A 178 -3.24 5.27 18.41
CA VAL A 178 -3.84 4.89 17.13
C VAL A 178 -5.21 5.53 17.01
N HIS A 179 -5.73 5.65 15.80
CA HIS A 179 -7.08 6.13 15.55
C HIS A 179 -7.95 5.01 14.99
N ALA A 180 -9.17 4.90 15.48
CA ALA A 180 -10.18 3.98 14.98
C ALA A 180 -10.68 4.44 13.59
N PHE A 181 -10.96 3.53 12.67
CA PHE A 181 -11.61 3.88 11.40
C PHE A 181 -13.11 4.10 11.63
N ALA A 182 -13.44 5.28 12.15
CA ALA A 182 -14.78 5.64 12.60
C ALA A 182 -15.00 7.15 12.48
N SER A 183 -16.26 7.58 12.52
CA SER A 183 -16.64 8.96 12.23
C SER A 183 -16.56 9.91 13.42
N ASN A 184 -16.56 9.42 14.67
CA ASN A 184 -16.55 10.28 15.86
C ASN A 184 -15.70 9.72 17.00
N TYR A 185 -14.39 9.64 16.76
CA TYR A 185 -13.40 9.20 17.76
C TYR A 185 -12.22 10.17 17.81
N PHE A 186 -11.59 10.25 18.97
CA PHE A 186 -10.27 10.85 19.17
C PHE A 186 -9.20 9.74 19.13
N PRO A 187 -7.90 10.08 19.01
CA PRO A 187 -6.85 9.06 19.06
C PRO A 187 -6.91 8.25 20.36
N LEU A 188 -6.99 6.93 20.23
CA LEU A 188 -7.02 5.96 21.32
C LEU A 188 -5.60 5.62 21.75
N VAL A 189 -5.38 5.53 23.06
CA VAL A 189 -4.10 5.13 23.64
C VAL A 189 -4.14 3.64 23.94
N LEU A 190 -3.16 2.89 23.43
CA LEU A 190 -3.03 1.47 23.68
C LEU A 190 -2.72 1.22 25.16
N PRO A 191 -3.29 0.16 25.76
CA PRO A 191 -3.06 -0.16 27.15
C PRO A 191 -1.59 -0.49 27.43
N VAL A 192 -1.16 -0.23 28.66
CA VAL A 192 0.09 -0.81 29.18
C VAL A 192 -0.15 -2.30 29.35
N GLY A 193 0.69 -3.12 28.73
CA GLY A 193 0.51 -4.57 28.76
C GLY A 193 1.37 -5.30 27.73
N SER A 194 1.09 -6.59 27.58
CA SER A 194 1.73 -7.47 26.62
C SER A 194 1.42 -7.08 25.17
N TYR A 195 2.28 -7.50 24.23
CA TYR A 195 2.02 -7.34 22.79
C TYR A 195 0.64 -7.90 22.39
N ARG A 196 0.24 -9.03 22.98
CA ARG A 196 -1.07 -9.64 22.72
C ARG A 196 -2.23 -8.72 23.12
N GLU A 197 -2.14 -8.07 24.27
CA GLU A 197 -3.20 -7.16 24.74
C GLU A 197 -3.30 -5.93 23.84
N LYS A 198 -2.16 -5.32 23.47
CA LYS A 198 -2.13 -4.18 22.55
C LYS A 198 -2.67 -4.53 21.16
N LEU A 199 -2.26 -5.67 20.59
CA LEU A 199 -2.76 -6.15 19.29
C LEU A 199 -4.25 -6.46 19.32
N ASN A 200 -4.74 -7.08 20.41
CA ASN A 200 -6.15 -7.35 20.57
C ASN A 200 -6.96 -6.07 20.76
N PHE A 201 -6.43 -5.06 21.46
CA PHE A 201 -7.06 -3.75 21.59
C PHE A 201 -7.31 -3.14 20.20
N ILE A 202 -6.27 -3.05 19.35
CA ILE A 202 -6.38 -2.52 17.99
C ILE A 202 -7.41 -3.30 17.18
N ARG A 203 -7.33 -4.64 17.20
CA ARG A 203 -8.27 -5.53 16.48
C ARG A 203 -9.73 -5.38 16.91
N GLN A 204 -9.97 -4.93 18.14
CA GLN A 204 -11.32 -4.76 18.70
C GLN A 204 -11.80 -3.31 18.71
N MET A 205 -11.01 -2.37 18.18
CA MET A 205 -11.43 -0.98 18.08
C MET A 205 -12.75 -0.85 17.31
N PRO A 206 -13.55 0.19 17.61
CA PRO A 206 -14.70 0.56 16.79
C PRO A 206 -14.29 0.71 15.33
N CYS A 207 -15.13 0.23 14.42
CA CYS A 207 -14.89 0.35 13.00
C CYS A 207 -16.21 0.54 12.28
N GLU A 208 -16.29 1.59 11.48
CA GLU A 208 -17.47 1.97 10.71
C GLU A 208 -17.21 1.79 9.21
N GLU A 209 -18.20 2.13 8.39
CA GLU A 209 -18.07 2.05 6.94
C GLU A 209 -17.12 3.13 6.39
N ARG A 210 -17.00 4.27 7.08
CA ARG A 210 -16.17 5.41 6.70
C ARG A 210 -15.51 6.05 7.92
N PHE A 211 -14.35 6.66 7.72
CA PHE A 211 -13.69 7.49 8.74
C PHE A 211 -13.92 8.98 8.46
N ASN A 212 -13.83 9.80 9.51
CA ASN A 212 -13.93 11.24 9.39
C ASN A 212 -12.55 11.87 9.59
N LEU A 213 -11.92 12.29 8.49
CA LEU A 213 -10.57 12.85 8.51
C LEU A 213 -10.48 14.17 9.29
N LYS A 214 -11.51 15.02 9.20
CA LYS A 214 -11.60 16.22 10.03
C LYS A 214 -11.51 15.88 11.52
N LYS A 215 -12.21 14.84 11.98
CA LYS A 215 -12.15 14.40 13.38
C LYS A 215 -10.77 13.89 13.80
N VAL A 216 -10.05 13.24 12.89
CA VAL A 216 -8.64 12.85 13.12
C VAL A 216 -7.79 14.10 13.36
N PHE A 217 -7.90 15.12 12.50
CA PHE A 217 -7.18 16.38 12.65
C PHE A 217 -7.57 17.16 13.91
N GLU A 218 -8.86 17.30 14.20
CA GLU A 218 -9.36 17.90 15.45
C GLU A 218 -8.75 17.21 16.67
N GLY A 219 -8.65 15.88 16.65
CA GLY A 219 -8.04 15.12 17.74
C GLY A 219 -6.53 15.31 17.87
N ILE A 220 -5.82 15.43 16.75
CA ILE A 220 -4.39 15.77 16.74
C ILE A 220 -4.17 17.17 17.31
N ILE A 221 -4.91 18.19 16.81
CA ILE A 221 -4.81 19.57 17.29
C ILE A 221 -5.12 19.63 18.79
N THR A 222 -6.22 19.02 19.23
CA THR A 222 -6.61 19.01 20.64
C THR A 222 -5.52 18.43 21.53
N ARG A 223 -4.92 17.30 21.13
CA ARG A 223 -3.81 16.70 21.88
C ARG A 223 -2.56 17.55 21.85
N ALA A 224 -2.22 18.13 20.70
CA ALA A 224 -1.04 18.97 20.53
C ALA A 224 -1.09 20.19 21.45
N VAL A 225 -2.24 20.89 21.46
CA VAL A 225 -2.46 22.07 22.31
C VAL A 225 -2.46 21.69 23.79
N THR A 226 -3.18 20.64 24.18
CA THR A 226 -3.27 20.23 25.60
C THR A 226 -1.94 19.71 26.15
N SER A 227 -1.09 19.13 25.30
CA SER A 227 0.21 18.57 25.71
C SER A 227 1.39 19.51 25.46
N GLY A 228 1.17 20.73 24.97
CA GLY A 228 2.23 21.71 24.69
C GLY A 228 3.24 21.23 23.64
N VAL A 229 2.77 20.56 22.58
CA VAL A 229 3.63 19.99 21.53
C VAL A 229 4.36 21.09 20.78
N THR A 230 5.65 20.89 20.50
CA THR A 230 6.45 21.74 19.61
C THR A 230 6.26 21.32 18.15
N PRO A 231 6.46 22.21 17.16
CA PRO A 231 6.35 21.85 15.75
C PRO A 231 7.19 20.62 15.34
N ASP A 232 8.40 20.49 15.87
CA ASP A 232 9.29 19.33 15.60
C ASP A 232 8.70 17.99 16.04
N ASN A 233 7.89 18.03 17.11
CA ASN A 233 7.23 16.87 17.69
C ASN A 233 5.80 16.70 17.17
N MET A 234 5.33 17.52 16.23
CA MET A 234 3.99 17.40 15.66
C MET A 234 3.87 16.15 14.77
N VAL A 235 2.65 15.62 14.64
CA VAL A 235 2.40 14.52 13.71
C VAL A 235 2.77 14.95 12.29
N LYS A 236 3.68 14.23 11.65
CA LYS A 236 4.15 14.51 10.28
C LYS A 236 3.30 13.80 9.22
N THR A 237 2.89 12.56 9.52
CA THR A 237 2.15 11.72 8.57
C THR A 237 1.05 10.93 9.27
N ILE A 238 -0.13 10.93 8.67
CA ILE A 238 -1.29 10.11 9.04
C ILE A 238 -1.38 8.96 8.02
N PHE A 239 -1.09 7.75 8.46
CA PHE A 239 -1.25 6.54 7.66
C PHE A 239 -2.65 5.96 7.86
N ILE A 240 -3.40 5.79 6.78
CA ILE A 240 -4.74 5.20 6.80
C ILE A 240 -4.69 3.85 6.12
N PHE A 241 -4.85 2.76 6.87
CA PHE A 241 -4.85 1.41 6.32
C PHE A 241 -6.29 0.93 6.15
N THR A 242 -6.70 0.63 4.91
CA THR A 242 -8.08 0.26 4.55
C THR A 242 -8.12 -0.71 3.37
N ASP A 243 -9.29 -1.28 3.06
CA ASP A 243 -9.56 -2.02 1.83
C ASP A 243 -10.31 -1.20 0.76
N LYS A 244 -10.41 0.12 0.98
CA LYS A 244 -11.20 1.06 0.17
C LYS A 244 -10.32 2.14 -0.46
N PHE A 245 -10.76 2.68 -1.59
CA PHE A 245 -10.22 3.93 -2.12
C PHE A 245 -10.71 5.12 -1.30
N PHE A 246 -9.95 6.23 -1.32
CA PHE A 246 -10.17 7.41 -0.49
C PHE A 246 -11.61 7.94 -0.54
N GLU A 247 -12.20 8.04 -1.74
CA GLU A 247 -13.55 8.56 -1.96
C GLU A 247 -14.65 7.68 -1.34
N LYS A 248 -14.38 6.39 -1.16
CA LYS A 248 -15.27 5.45 -0.49
C LYS A 248 -15.01 5.38 1.01
N ALA A 249 -13.74 5.56 1.41
CA ALA A 249 -13.26 5.44 2.77
C ALA A 249 -13.60 6.67 3.63
N SER A 250 -13.51 7.88 3.07
CA SER A 250 -13.73 9.12 3.81
C SER A 250 -15.20 9.51 3.82
N VAL A 251 -15.67 9.98 4.98
CA VAL A 251 -16.92 10.75 5.07
C VAL A 251 -16.76 12.03 4.25
N ARG A 252 -17.78 12.38 3.46
CA ARG A 252 -17.85 13.66 2.77
C ARG A 252 -18.48 14.71 3.70
N PRO A 253 -17.97 15.95 3.76
CA PRO A 253 -18.63 17.02 4.49
C PRO A 253 -20.07 17.22 3.99
N VAL A 254 -21.03 17.34 4.92
CA VAL A 254 -22.47 17.50 4.60
C VAL A 254 -22.72 18.74 3.74
N GLU A 255 -21.96 19.81 3.98
CA GLU A 255 -21.98 21.06 3.21
C GLU A 255 -21.68 20.88 1.70
N LEU A 256 -21.07 19.75 1.32
CA LEU A 256 -20.73 19.42 -0.07
C LEU A 256 -21.68 18.36 -0.66
N ILE A 257 -22.62 17.85 0.13
CA ILE A 257 -23.71 16.95 -0.30
C ILE A 257 -24.86 17.77 -0.89
N GLU A 258 -25.08 19.01 -0.43
CA GLU A 258 -26.15 19.89 -0.91
C GLU A 258 -25.93 20.41 -2.35
N HIS A 259 -24.74 20.20 -2.93
CA HIS A 259 -24.41 20.54 -4.32
C HIS A 259 -24.60 19.35 -5.28
N GLU A 260 -25.63 18.54 -5.10
CA GLU A 260 -25.95 17.36 -5.94
C GLU A 260 -26.46 17.68 -7.36
N ASP A 261 -26.16 18.85 -7.91
CA ASP A 261 -26.08 19.04 -9.36
C ASP A 261 -24.61 18.90 -9.76
N PHE A 262 -24.24 17.74 -10.30
CA PHE A 262 -22.87 17.40 -10.71
C PHE A 262 -22.31 18.44 -11.69
N ASN A 263 -21.64 19.46 -11.17
CA ASN A 263 -20.88 20.42 -11.95
C ASN A 263 -19.42 19.93 -12.05
N PRO A 264 -18.94 19.48 -13.22
CA PRO A 264 -17.55 19.04 -13.39
C PRO A 264 -16.51 20.16 -13.22
N LEU A 265 -16.93 21.42 -13.03
CA LEU A 265 -16.09 22.59 -12.74
C LEU A 265 -16.04 22.94 -11.23
N SER A 266 -16.78 22.25 -10.35
CA SER A 266 -16.68 22.50 -8.91
C SER A 266 -15.36 21.99 -8.33
N SER A 267 -14.77 22.75 -7.41
CA SER A 267 -13.54 22.36 -6.72
C SER A 267 -13.75 21.01 -6.03
N ARG A 268 -12.78 20.09 -6.13
CA ARG A 268 -12.90 18.77 -5.50
C ARG A 268 -13.18 18.97 -4.01
N PRO A 269 -14.20 18.30 -3.43
CA PRO A 269 -14.60 18.47 -2.02
C PRO A 269 -13.43 18.48 -1.02
N TRP A 270 -12.43 17.63 -1.28
CA TRP A 270 -11.24 17.51 -0.45
C TRP A 270 -10.32 18.74 -0.45
N HIS A 271 -10.17 19.45 -1.59
CA HIS A 271 -9.29 20.62 -1.66
C HIS A 271 -9.79 21.73 -0.72
N GLU A 272 -11.11 21.93 -0.65
CA GLU A 272 -11.73 22.91 0.25
C GLU A 272 -11.57 22.49 1.72
N GLU A 273 -11.78 21.20 2.01
CA GLU A 273 -11.61 20.63 3.34
C GLU A 273 -10.16 20.72 3.83
N TYR A 274 -9.19 20.37 2.98
CA TYR A 274 -7.77 20.46 3.29
C TYR A 274 -7.33 21.90 3.57
N ARG A 275 -7.85 22.89 2.82
CA ARG A 275 -7.60 24.31 3.10
C ARG A 275 -8.09 24.68 4.50
N ARG A 276 -9.28 24.25 4.90
CA ARG A 276 -9.82 24.50 6.25
C ARG A 276 -8.97 23.83 7.33
N VAL A 277 -8.48 22.61 7.11
CA VAL A 277 -7.53 21.95 8.02
C VAL A 277 -6.24 22.79 8.16
N CYS A 278 -5.68 23.27 7.06
CA CYS A 278 -4.49 24.14 7.10
C CYS A 278 -4.74 25.43 7.90
N GLU A 279 -5.92 26.03 7.76
CA GLU A 279 -6.32 27.20 8.56
C GLU A 279 -6.46 26.89 10.05
N GLU A 280 -7.02 25.74 10.41
CA GLU A 280 -7.14 25.30 11.81
C GLU A 280 -5.75 25.11 12.43
N PHE A 281 -4.83 24.42 11.74
CA PHE A 281 -3.44 24.28 12.16
C PHE A 281 -2.73 25.63 12.29
N LYS A 282 -2.96 26.56 11.36
CA LYS A 282 -2.40 27.90 11.43
C LYS A 282 -2.89 28.68 12.66
N ARG A 283 -4.17 28.56 13.03
CA ARG A 283 -4.73 29.24 14.22
C ARG A 283 -4.07 28.80 15.53
N VAL A 284 -3.57 27.57 15.60
CA VAL A 284 -2.89 27.03 16.78
C VAL A 284 -1.36 27.04 16.66
N GLY A 285 -0.79 27.71 15.64
CA GLY A 285 0.65 27.90 15.48
C GLY A 285 1.41 26.76 14.78
N PHE A 286 0.72 25.85 14.10
CA PHE A 286 1.30 24.69 13.40
C PHE A 286 1.19 24.78 11.86
N GLN A 287 1.23 25.99 11.31
CA GLN A 287 1.00 26.24 9.87
C GLN A 287 1.98 25.49 8.94
N ASP A 288 3.23 25.27 9.37
CA ASP A 288 4.30 24.66 8.56
C ASP A 288 4.42 23.14 8.77
N VAL A 289 3.60 22.57 9.67
CA VAL A 289 3.65 21.16 10.06
C VAL A 289 2.27 20.50 10.02
N VAL A 290 1.48 20.84 8.99
CA VAL A 290 0.22 20.17 8.70
C VAL A 290 0.52 18.73 8.25
N PRO A 291 -0.03 17.69 8.92
CA PRO A 291 0.28 16.31 8.59
C PRO A 291 -0.07 15.95 7.16
N GLN A 292 0.82 15.22 6.49
CA GLN A 292 0.50 14.54 5.24
C GLN A 292 -0.39 13.32 5.52
N ILE A 293 -1.19 12.93 4.55
CA ILE A 293 -2.06 11.77 4.63
C ILE A 293 -1.57 10.74 3.63
N VAL A 294 -1.32 9.52 4.10
CA VAL A 294 -0.99 8.38 3.24
C VAL A 294 -2.08 7.34 3.42
N LEU A 295 -2.99 7.24 2.44
CA LEU A 295 -4.01 6.20 2.45
C LEU A 295 -3.51 4.98 1.69
N TRP A 296 -3.39 3.86 2.40
CA TRP A 296 -3.00 2.59 1.82
C TRP A 296 -4.21 1.65 1.72
N ASN A 297 -4.71 1.49 0.50
CA ASN A 297 -5.69 0.49 0.14
C ASN A 297 -5.00 -0.88 -0.03
N LEU A 298 -5.00 -1.68 1.03
CA LEU A 298 -4.33 -2.98 1.11
C LEU A 298 -4.92 -4.05 0.16
N LYS A 299 -6.16 -3.86 -0.32
CA LYS A 299 -6.89 -4.82 -1.19
C LYS A 299 -6.89 -4.41 -2.66
N GLY A 300 -6.56 -3.16 -2.97
CA GLY A 300 -6.62 -2.65 -4.33
C GLY A 300 -5.55 -3.26 -5.26
N PRO A 301 -5.64 -2.99 -6.57
CA PRO A 301 -4.59 -3.40 -7.51
C PRO A 301 -3.27 -2.70 -7.18
N ARG A 302 -2.13 -3.38 -7.41
CA ARG A 302 -0.80 -2.79 -7.17
C ARG A 302 -0.65 -1.51 -7.98
N SER A 303 -0.60 -0.38 -7.29
CA SER A 303 -0.35 0.93 -7.87
C SER A 303 0.03 1.91 -6.76
N ALA A 304 1.07 2.71 -7.01
CA ALA A 304 1.35 3.90 -6.21
C ALA A 304 0.65 5.09 -6.89
N GLY A 305 -0.25 5.75 -6.16
CA GLY A 305 -0.98 6.93 -6.61
C GLY A 305 -0.42 8.18 -5.94
N LEU A 306 0.32 8.98 -6.69
CA LEU A 306 0.96 10.21 -6.20
C LEU A 306 -0.01 11.40 -6.26
N THR A 307 -0.41 11.94 -5.10
CA THR A 307 -1.05 13.27 -5.00
C THR A 307 -0.51 14.12 -3.84
N ALA A 308 0.73 13.86 -3.40
CA ALA A 308 1.37 14.62 -2.31
C ALA A 308 1.63 16.10 -2.66
N THR A 309 1.57 16.47 -3.93
CA THR A 309 1.99 17.80 -4.39
C THR A 309 0.89 18.87 -4.40
N LYS A 310 -0.40 18.52 -4.20
CA LYS A 310 -1.50 19.51 -4.31
C LYS A 310 -2.45 19.61 -3.12
N ASP A 311 -2.78 18.50 -2.44
CA ASP A 311 -3.79 18.50 -1.37
C ASP A 311 -3.43 17.61 -0.16
N GLY A 312 -2.14 17.36 0.06
CA GLY A 312 -1.64 16.64 1.24
C GLY A 312 -2.01 15.16 1.34
N VAL A 313 -2.57 14.53 0.30
CA VAL A 313 -2.94 13.10 0.29
C VAL A 313 -2.10 12.32 -0.72
N MET A 314 -1.49 11.23 -0.29
CA MET A 314 -0.89 10.21 -1.12
C MET A 314 -1.71 8.92 -1.00
N THR A 315 -1.80 8.16 -2.09
CA THR A 315 -2.50 6.88 -2.10
C THR A 315 -1.57 5.75 -2.48
N LEU A 316 -1.58 4.67 -1.69
CA LEU A 316 -0.88 3.42 -1.99
C LEU A 316 -1.93 2.34 -2.19
N SER A 317 -1.76 1.46 -3.17
CA SER A 317 -2.74 0.42 -3.46
C SER A 317 -2.08 -0.92 -3.72
N GLY A 318 -2.70 -1.96 -3.16
CA GLY A 318 -2.20 -3.33 -3.15
C GLY A 318 -1.19 -3.58 -2.03
N TYR A 319 -0.90 -4.85 -1.80
CA TYR A 319 0.09 -5.29 -0.82
C TYR A 319 1.06 -6.28 -1.47
N SER A 320 2.35 -6.09 -1.23
CA SER A 320 3.38 -7.10 -1.45
C SER A 320 4.43 -6.98 -0.36
N ASP A 321 5.18 -8.07 -0.12
CA ASP A 321 6.27 -8.03 0.86
C ASP A 321 7.38 -7.05 0.44
N GLU A 322 7.53 -6.84 -0.87
CA GLU A 322 8.42 -5.84 -1.47
C GLU A 322 7.97 -4.41 -1.17
N LEU A 323 6.69 -4.12 -1.43
CA LEU A 323 6.12 -2.81 -1.10
C LEU A 323 6.17 -2.51 0.40
N MET A 324 6.03 -3.54 1.23
CA MET A 324 6.22 -3.43 2.67
C MET A 324 7.67 -3.07 3.03
N ARG A 325 8.65 -3.71 2.40
CA ARG A 325 10.06 -3.37 2.60
C ARG A 325 10.35 -1.92 2.21
N LEU A 326 9.97 -1.52 0.99
CA LEU A 326 10.14 -0.15 0.51
C LEU A 326 9.49 0.88 1.44
N PHE A 327 8.26 0.59 1.90
CA PHE A 327 7.57 1.44 2.88
C PHE A 327 8.37 1.62 4.17
N LEU A 328 8.95 0.55 4.71
CA LEU A 328 9.74 0.61 5.95
C LEU A 328 11.11 1.29 5.74
N GLU A 329 11.70 1.14 4.57
CA GLU A 329 12.99 1.73 4.19
C GLU A 329 12.89 3.23 3.90
N ASN A 330 11.80 3.66 3.27
CA ASN A 330 11.59 5.03 2.81
C ASN A 330 10.68 5.85 3.73
N ASN A 331 10.72 5.56 5.05
CA ASN A 331 10.00 6.35 6.06
C ASN A 331 8.48 6.47 5.81
N GLY A 332 7.89 5.43 5.22
CA GLY A 332 6.47 5.32 4.93
C GLY A 332 5.99 6.02 3.65
N VAL A 333 6.87 6.70 2.93
CA VAL A 333 6.58 7.28 1.62
C VAL A 333 7.19 6.39 0.56
N VAL A 334 6.37 5.86 -0.36
CA VAL A 334 6.86 5.05 -1.48
C VAL A 334 6.41 5.72 -2.76
N GLU A 335 7.38 6.21 -3.53
CA GLU A 335 7.17 6.77 -4.85
C GLU A 335 7.30 5.68 -5.92
N PRO A 336 6.60 5.79 -7.07
CA PRO A 336 6.80 4.88 -8.19
C PRO A 336 8.27 4.75 -8.61
N GLU A 337 9.01 5.85 -8.50
CA GLU A 337 10.44 5.95 -8.78
C GLU A 337 11.27 5.10 -7.81
N ASP A 338 10.90 5.03 -6.53
CA ASP A 338 11.59 4.18 -5.55
C ASP A 338 11.49 2.70 -5.94
N GLU A 339 10.29 2.27 -6.33
CA GLU A 339 10.04 0.89 -6.76
C GLU A 339 10.79 0.57 -8.07
N MET A 340 10.83 1.53 -9.00
CA MET A 340 11.60 1.40 -10.24
C MET A 340 13.10 1.31 -9.96
N LEU A 341 13.64 2.24 -9.15
CA LEU A 341 15.06 2.33 -8.80
C LEU A 341 15.53 1.07 -8.09
N ASP A 342 14.75 0.56 -7.15
CA ASP A 342 15.04 -0.68 -6.45
C ASP A 342 15.06 -1.89 -7.41
N ALA A 343 14.10 -1.96 -8.35
CA ALA A 343 14.05 -3.03 -9.35
C ALA A 343 15.24 -3.01 -10.34
N ILE A 344 15.85 -1.85 -10.58
CA ILE A 344 17.01 -1.69 -11.47
C ILE A 344 18.33 -1.47 -10.71
N ALA A 345 18.34 -1.57 -9.38
CA ALA A 345 19.54 -1.40 -8.57
C ALA A 345 20.53 -2.58 -8.68
N GLY A 346 20.09 -3.70 -9.29
CA GLY A 346 20.90 -4.90 -9.47
C GLY A 346 22.14 -4.67 -10.33
N ASP A 347 23.22 -5.39 -10.00
CA ASP A 347 24.53 -5.30 -10.69
C ASP A 347 24.44 -5.57 -12.20
N GLU A 348 23.42 -6.32 -12.64
CA GLU A 348 23.14 -6.58 -14.06
C GLU A 348 22.73 -5.32 -14.84
N TYR A 349 22.08 -4.35 -14.20
CA TYR A 349 21.58 -3.13 -14.84
C TYR A 349 22.61 -1.99 -14.83
N GLN A 350 23.62 -2.04 -13.95
CA GLN A 350 24.70 -1.05 -13.88
C GLN A 350 25.54 -0.98 -15.16
N LYS A 351 25.49 -2.02 -16.00
CA LYS A 351 26.23 -2.10 -17.28
C LYS A 351 25.49 -1.45 -18.44
N LEU A 352 24.24 -1.03 -18.25
CA LEU A 352 23.44 -0.38 -19.29
C LEU A 352 23.86 1.08 -19.44
N GLN A 353 24.20 1.49 -20.67
CA GLN A 353 24.47 2.89 -21.01
C GLN A 353 23.31 3.45 -21.81
N VAL A 354 22.87 4.65 -21.46
CA VAL A 354 21.93 5.42 -22.27
C VAL A 354 22.72 5.98 -23.45
N ILE A 355 22.34 5.60 -24.67
CA ILE A 355 22.87 6.18 -25.91
C ILE A 355 21.85 7.21 -26.38
N ASP A 356 22.30 8.45 -26.48
CA ASP A 356 21.55 9.64 -26.89
C ASP A 356 21.56 9.91 -28.40
#